data_AF-A0A7J8L6Q7-F1
#
_entry.id   AF-A0A7J8L6Q7-F1
#
_cell.length_a   1.000
_cell.length_b   1.000
_cell.length_c   1.000
_cell.angle_alpha   90.00
_cell.angle_beta   90.00
_cell.angle_gamma   90.00
#
_symmetry.space_group_name_H-M   'P 1'
#
loop_
_entity.id
_entity.type
_entity.pdbx_description
1 polymer ?
#
loop_
_entity_poly.entity_id
_entity_poly.type
_entity_poly.pdbx_seq_one_letter_code
_entity_poly.pdbx_strand_id
1 'polypeptide(L)'
;MTSYSGSPRRNISRSSFSSARRKALENGRSDSVRKLLSSPRPTGLAGERTVKKLRLSKALTVPESTTIYEACRRMAARKVDALLLTDSNALLCGILTDKDIVTRVIARELNMEETPVSKVMTKNPVFVLSDTLAVEALQKMVQGKFRHLPVVQNGEVIALLDIAKCLYDAIARMERAAEKGKAIAA
;
A
#
# COMPACT_ATOMS: atom_id res chain seq x y z
N MET A 1 56.90 6.38 -41.58
CA MET A 1 56.82 6.29 -43.06
C MET A 1 55.36 6.46 -43.46
N THR A 2 55.04 7.66 -43.97
CA THR A 2 54.14 8.01 -45.10
C THR A 2 53.08 7.01 -45.60
N SER A 3 51.90 7.35 -46.12
CA SER A 3 50.93 8.48 -46.09
C SER A 3 49.99 8.33 -47.33
N TYR A 4 48.92 9.14 -47.36
CA TYR A 4 47.96 9.46 -48.46
C TYR A 4 46.69 8.58 -48.58
N SER A 5 45.48 9.07 -48.86
CA SER A 5 44.77 10.37 -48.80
C SER A 5 43.45 10.19 -49.59
N GLY A 6 42.36 10.89 -49.24
CA GLY A 6 41.35 11.27 -50.24
C GLY A 6 39.87 11.14 -49.82
N SER A 7 39.30 12.25 -49.36
CA SER A 7 37.88 12.65 -49.63
C SER A 7 37.93 13.83 -50.65
N PRO A 8 36.87 14.60 -51.01
CA PRO A 8 35.43 14.56 -50.67
C PRO A 8 34.48 14.98 -51.84
N ARG A 9 33.15 15.07 -51.59
CA ARG A 9 32.15 16.06 -52.13
C ARG A 9 30.76 15.70 -51.55
N ARG A 10 30.00 16.50 -50.77
CA ARG A 10 29.38 17.86 -50.85
C ARG A 10 28.30 18.06 -51.94
N ASN A 11 27.04 18.22 -51.52
CA ASN A 11 26.19 19.43 -51.71
C ASN A 11 24.87 19.28 -50.89
N ILE A 12 24.53 20.14 -49.90
CA ILE A 12 24.05 21.56 -49.92
C ILE A 12 22.56 21.62 -50.35
N SER A 13 21.58 21.79 -49.45
CA SER A 13 21.12 22.98 -48.68
C SER A 13 19.81 23.54 -49.25
N ARG A 14 18.79 23.82 -48.42
CA ARG A 14 18.25 25.16 -48.03
C ARG A 14 16.73 25.11 -48.34
N SER A 15 15.79 25.78 -47.69
CA SER A 15 15.79 26.81 -46.66
C SER A 15 14.34 26.98 -46.17
N SER A 16 14.21 27.34 -44.90
CA SER A 16 13.07 28.02 -44.26
C SER A 16 12.64 29.29 -44.99
N PHE A 17 11.36 29.68 -44.86
CA PHE A 17 10.70 31.02 -44.86
C PHE A 17 9.22 30.75 -45.25
N SER A 18 8.15 31.38 -44.75
CA SER A 18 7.93 32.61 -43.99
C SER A 18 6.51 32.57 -43.37
N SER A 19 6.31 33.48 -42.43
CA SER A 19 5.06 33.82 -41.75
C SER A 19 4.00 34.45 -42.66
N ALA A 20 2.72 34.15 -42.41
CA ALA A 20 1.61 35.04 -42.78
C ALA A 20 0.40 34.88 -41.86
N ARG A 21 0.06 35.99 -41.19
CA ARG A 21 -1.13 36.28 -40.37
C ARG A 21 -2.46 36.04 -41.12
N ARG A 22 -3.49 35.56 -40.42
CA ARG A 22 -4.83 36.19 -40.38
C ARG A 22 -5.50 36.06 -39.00
N LYS A 23 -5.88 37.22 -38.45
CA LYS A 23 -6.88 37.51 -37.37
C LYS A 23 -8.25 36.90 -37.73
N ALA A 24 -9.29 36.79 -36.89
CA ALA A 24 -9.60 36.82 -35.45
C ALA A 24 -11.13 36.57 -35.35
N LEU A 25 -11.64 36.30 -34.13
CA LEU A 25 -13.05 36.14 -33.69
C LEU A 25 -13.67 34.76 -34.01
N GLU A 26 -14.33 34.04 -33.09
CA GLU A 26 -15.22 34.48 -32.01
C GLU A 26 -15.39 33.41 -30.89
N ASN A 27 -15.52 33.90 -29.65
CA ASN A 27 -16.09 33.35 -28.41
C ASN A 27 -16.43 31.86 -28.22
N GLY A 28 -16.00 31.31 -27.08
CA GLY A 28 -16.62 30.13 -26.46
C GLY A 28 -15.88 29.60 -25.24
N ARG A 29 -16.12 30.20 -24.07
CA ARG A 29 -15.63 29.77 -22.75
C ARG A 29 -15.90 28.28 -22.49
N SER A 30 -14.90 27.54 -21.98
CA SER A 30 -15.14 26.31 -21.22
C SER A 30 -14.11 26.16 -20.09
N ASP A 31 -14.25 27.01 -19.07
CA ASP A 31 -13.68 26.83 -17.73
C ASP A 31 -14.49 25.78 -16.95
N SER A 32 -14.66 24.58 -17.51
CA SER A 32 -15.57 23.57 -16.94
C SER A 32 -14.93 22.22 -16.61
N VAL A 33 -13.60 22.09 -16.75
CA VAL A 33 -12.91 20.80 -16.50
C VAL A 33 -12.13 20.76 -15.17
N ARG A 34 -12.03 21.87 -14.41
CA ARG A 34 -11.34 21.91 -13.10
C ARG A 34 -12.23 21.83 -11.86
N LYS A 35 -13.50 21.42 -11.99
CA LYS A 35 -14.46 21.39 -10.87
C LYS A 35 -14.99 20.01 -10.51
N LEU A 36 -14.22 18.95 -10.75
CA LEU A 36 -14.59 17.56 -10.38
C LEU A 36 -13.70 16.94 -9.29
N LEU A 37 -12.82 17.70 -8.64
CA LEU A 37 -12.06 17.28 -7.47
C LEU A 37 -12.42 18.12 -6.24
N SER A 38 -13.69 18.08 -5.87
CA SER A 38 -14.14 18.46 -4.54
C SER A 38 -15.44 17.74 -4.22
N SER A 39 -15.37 16.42 -4.07
CA SER A 39 -16.42 15.70 -3.35
C SER A 39 -16.48 16.29 -1.93
N PRO A 40 -17.67 16.71 -1.44
CA PRO A 40 -17.80 17.12 -0.05
C PRO A 40 -17.41 15.94 0.82
N ARG A 41 -16.42 16.10 1.70
CA ARG A 41 -16.23 15.16 2.80
C ARG A 41 -17.57 15.11 3.54
N PRO A 42 -18.22 13.95 3.71
CA PRO A 42 -19.29 13.86 4.68
C PRO A 42 -18.68 14.31 6.01
N THR A 43 -19.18 15.45 6.48
CA THR A 43 -18.88 16.00 7.79
C THR A 43 -19.07 14.87 8.79
N GLY A 44 -17.97 14.48 9.46
CA GLY A 44 -17.91 13.28 10.27
C GLY A 44 -19.11 13.18 11.20
N LEU A 45 -19.93 12.17 10.95
CA LEU A 45 -20.87 11.68 11.94
C LEU A 45 -20.06 11.30 13.18
N ALA A 46 -20.47 11.80 14.33
CA ALA A 46 -19.90 11.47 15.63
C ALA A 46 -20.01 9.95 15.88
N GLY A 47 -19.04 9.19 15.35
CA GLY A 47 -19.16 7.73 15.24
C GLY A 47 -18.16 7.07 14.28
N GLU A 48 -17.54 7.84 13.37
CA GLU A 48 -16.59 7.28 12.41
C GLU A 48 -15.20 7.05 13.04
N ARG A 49 -14.78 5.79 13.04
CA ARG A 49 -13.47 5.35 13.54
C ARG A 49 -12.57 5.08 12.35
N THR A 50 -11.39 5.71 12.34
CA THR A 50 -10.36 5.48 11.33
C THR A 50 -9.28 4.53 11.84
N VAL A 51 -8.55 3.91 10.92
CA VAL A 51 -7.49 2.92 11.21
C VAL A 51 -6.44 3.46 12.17
N LYS A 52 -5.97 4.71 12.01
CA LYS A 52 -4.98 5.33 12.91
C LYS A 52 -5.43 5.39 14.36
N LYS A 53 -6.73 5.32 14.65
CA LYS A 53 -7.24 5.34 16.01
C LYS A 53 -7.24 3.96 16.69
N LEU A 54 -6.95 2.87 15.98
CA LEU A 54 -7.05 1.48 16.46
C LEU A 54 -5.84 0.97 17.27
N ARG A 55 -5.00 1.85 17.83
CA ARG A 55 -3.76 1.51 18.58
C ARG A 55 -2.92 0.48 17.82
N LEU A 56 -2.44 0.92 16.65
CA LEU A 56 -1.71 0.10 15.69
C LEU A 56 -0.39 -0.44 16.30
N SER A 57 0.01 -1.63 15.85
CA SER A 57 1.28 -2.23 16.22
C SER A 57 2.31 -1.99 15.12
N LYS A 58 3.58 -1.74 15.50
CA LYS A 58 4.67 -1.62 14.53
C LYS A 58 4.79 -2.93 13.75
N ALA A 59 4.90 -2.83 12.43
CA ALA A 59 5.09 -4.00 11.58
C ALA A 59 6.50 -4.58 11.81
N LEU A 60 6.58 -5.90 11.89
CA LEU A 60 7.85 -6.60 11.74
C LEU A 60 8.18 -6.67 10.25
N THR A 61 9.38 -6.22 9.88
CA THR A 61 9.85 -6.17 8.49
C THR A 61 11.13 -6.98 8.33
N VAL A 62 11.28 -7.67 7.19
CA VAL A 62 12.54 -8.31 6.77
C VAL A 62 12.73 -8.19 5.25
N PRO A 63 13.96 -8.32 4.73
CA PRO A 63 14.21 -8.44 3.30
C PRO A 63 13.54 -9.69 2.70
N GLU A 64 13.09 -9.61 1.44
CA GLU A 64 12.44 -10.73 0.74
C GLU A 64 13.36 -11.94 0.46
N SER A 65 14.68 -11.74 0.59
CA SER A 65 15.71 -12.78 0.51
C SER A 65 15.89 -13.56 1.82
N THR A 66 15.26 -13.14 2.92
CA THR A 66 15.32 -13.84 4.22
C THR A 66 14.81 -15.27 4.05
N THR A 67 15.49 -16.24 4.67
CA THR A 67 15.04 -17.64 4.63
C THR A 67 13.74 -17.81 5.40
N ILE A 68 12.94 -18.80 5.02
CA ILE A 68 11.68 -19.09 5.72
C ILE A 68 11.95 -19.41 7.20
N TYR A 69 13.02 -20.15 7.49
CA TYR A 69 13.43 -20.49 8.85
C TYR A 69 13.68 -19.24 9.71
N GLU A 70 14.49 -18.31 9.22
CA GLU A 70 14.82 -17.08 9.96
C GLU A 70 13.58 -16.18 10.10
N ALA A 71 12.73 -16.10 9.08
CA ALA A 71 11.47 -15.38 9.17
C ALA A 71 10.57 -15.95 10.29
N CYS A 72 10.41 -17.28 10.35
CA CYS A 72 9.63 -17.94 11.41
C CYS A 72 10.22 -17.68 12.80
N ARG A 73 11.55 -17.75 12.94
CA ARG A 73 12.22 -17.42 14.21
C ARG A 73 11.95 -15.99 14.67
N ARG A 74 12.01 -15.02 13.76
CA ARG A 74 11.72 -13.60 14.07
C ARG A 74 10.26 -13.39 14.43
N MET A 75 9.33 -14.03 13.72
CA MET A 75 7.91 -14.01 14.03
C MET A 75 7.64 -14.55 15.44
N ALA A 76 8.22 -15.70 15.79
CA ALA A 76 8.11 -16.32 17.11
C ALA A 76 8.68 -15.42 18.22
N ALA A 77 9.89 -14.88 18.03
CA ALA A 77 10.55 -14.00 19.00
C ALA A 77 9.77 -12.71 19.28
N ARG A 78 9.08 -12.18 18.25
CA ARG A 78 8.25 -10.97 18.36
C ARG A 78 6.80 -11.26 18.73
N LYS A 79 6.40 -12.53 18.82
CA LYS A 79 5.01 -12.97 19.05
C LYS A 79 4.04 -12.34 18.06
N VAL A 80 4.41 -12.36 16.78
CA VAL A 80 3.58 -11.88 15.67
C VAL A 80 3.28 -13.01 14.70
N ASP A 81 2.15 -12.92 14.02
CA ASP A 81 1.62 -13.92 13.08
C ASP A 81 1.70 -13.47 11.62
N ALA A 82 2.22 -12.27 11.38
CA ALA A 82 2.44 -11.71 10.05
C ALA A 82 3.72 -10.87 9.97
N LEU A 83 4.31 -10.85 8.79
CA LEU A 83 5.59 -10.25 8.48
C LEU A 83 5.52 -9.49 7.16
N LEU A 84 6.04 -8.27 7.14
CA LEU A 84 6.15 -7.48 5.91
C LEU A 84 7.52 -7.69 5.27
N LEU A 85 7.52 -7.75 3.95
CA LEU A 85 8.70 -8.06 3.16
C LEU A 85 9.07 -6.87 2.29
N THR A 86 10.35 -6.52 2.29
CA THR A 86 10.90 -5.43 1.48
C THR A 86 11.85 -5.94 0.41
N ASP A 87 11.83 -5.30 -0.75
CA ASP A 87 12.77 -5.54 -1.83
C ASP A 87 14.15 -4.90 -1.56
N SER A 88 15.04 -4.95 -2.54
CA SER A 88 16.37 -4.32 -2.47
C SER A 88 16.35 -2.79 -2.35
N ASN A 89 15.24 -2.14 -2.70
CA ASN A 89 15.04 -0.70 -2.58
C ASN A 89 14.36 -0.31 -1.26
N ALA A 90 14.22 -1.26 -0.32
CA ALA A 90 13.47 -1.11 0.93
C ALA A 90 11.98 -0.79 0.73
N LEU A 91 11.41 -1.09 -0.44
CA LEU A 91 9.98 -0.92 -0.72
C LEU A 91 9.21 -2.17 -0.33
N LEU A 92 7.99 -1.99 0.18
CA LEU A 92 7.09 -3.11 0.51
C LEU A 92 6.77 -3.91 -0.77
N CYS A 93 7.21 -5.16 -0.82
CA CYS A 93 6.97 -6.05 -1.95
C CYS A 93 6.05 -7.24 -1.60
N GLY A 94 5.90 -7.56 -0.31
CA GLY A 94 5.12 -8.73 0.11
C GLY A 94 4.69 -8.76 1.56
N ILE A 95 3.81 -9.71 1.86
CA ILE A 95 3.42 -10.11 3.21
C ILE A 95 3.53 -11.64 3.33
N LEU A 96 3.96 -12.11 4.49
CA LEU A 96 3.99 -13.52 4.88
C LEU A 96 3.22 -13.70 6.18
N THR A 97 2.35 -14.70 6.24
CA THR A 97 1.53 -15.02 7.41
C THR A 97 1.68 -16.47 7.85
N ASP A 98 1.25 -16.80 9.07
CA ASP A 98 1.10 -18.17 9.56
C ASP A 98 0.40 -19.11 8.55
N LYS A 99 -0.67 -18.63 7.90
CA LYS A 99 -1.39 -19.35 6.86
C LYS A 99 -0.50 -19.68 5.66
N ASP A 100 0.36 -18.76 5.24
CA ASP A 100 1.28 -18.99 4.13
C ASP A 100 2.33 -20.04 4.50
N ILE A 101 2.84 -20.02 5.73
CA ILE A 101 3.74 -21.06 6.25
C ILE A 101 3.07 -22.43 6.18
N VAL A 102 1.86 -22.56 6.73
CA VAL A 102 1.15 -23.86 6.74
C VAL A 102 0.86 -24.34 5.31
N THR A 103 0.31 -23.46 4.45
CA THR A 103 -0.24 -23.88 3.15
C THR A 103 0.76 -23.92 2.00
N ARG A 104 1.84 -23.13 2.05
CA ARG A 104 2.81 -23.01 0.96
C ARG A 104 4.19 -23.53 1.32
N VAL A 105 4.49 -23.73 2.60
CA VAL A 105 5.77 -24.27 3.07
C VAL A 105 5.59 -25.69 3.56
N ILE A 106 4.86 -25.87 4.67
CA ILE A 106 4.73 -27.17 5.34
C ILE A 106 3.99 -28.16 4.46
N ALA A 107 2.82 -27.78 3.93
CA ALA A 107 2.04 -28.64 3.03
C ALA A 107 2.74 -28.99 1.72
N ARG A 108 3.87 -28.34 1.40
CA ARG A 108 4.67 -28.56 0.20
C ARG A 108 6.08 -29.08 0.49
N GLU A 109 6.37 -29.36 1.77
CA GLU A 109 7.65 -29.93 2.22
C GLU A 109 8.88 -29.13 1.74
N LEU A 110 8.78 -27.79 1.70
CA LEU A 110 9.89 -26.95 1.26
C LEU A 110 11.02 -26.91 2.30
N ASN A 111 12.27 -26.95 1.84
CA ASN A 111 13.44 -26.73 2.69
C ASN A 111 13.44 -25.28 3.22
N MET A 112 13.17 -25.12 4.52
CA MET A 112 13.01 -23.81 5.16
C MET A 112 14.32 -23.04 5.34
N GLU A 113 15.46 -23.73 5.35
CA GLU A 113 16.79 -23.14 5.55
C GLU A 113 17.34 -22.52 4.25
N GLU A 114 16.99 -23.11 3.10
CA GLU A 114 17.49 -22.69 1.79
C GLU A 114 16.48 -21.83 1.01
N THR A 115 15.18 -21.99 1.28
CA THR A 115 14.14 -21.29 0.52
C THR A 115 13.92 -19.88 1.08
N PRO A 116 13.99 -18.83 0.25
CA PRO A 116 13.68 -17.48 0.67
C PRO A 116 12.16 -17.23 0.73
N VAL A 117 11.73 -16.35 1.64
CA VAL A 117 10.32 -15.97 1.82
C VAL A 117 9.66 -15.39 0.57
N SER A 118 10.44 -14.76 -0.33
CA SER A 118 9.97 -14.29 -1.63
C SER A 118 9.30 -15.36 -2.50
N LYS A 119 9.60 -16.64 -2.28
CA LYS A 119 8.98 -17.77 -3.01
C LYS A 119 7.59 -18.15 -2.51
N VAL A 120 7.27 -17.79 -1.27
CA VAL A 120 6.02 -18.22 -0.59
C VAL A 120 5.15 -17.06 -0.13
N MET A 121 5.66 -15.82 -0.14
CA MET A 121 4.90 -14.63 0.23
C MET A 121 3.71 -14.35 -0.67
N THR A 122 2.75 -13.59 -0.16
CA THR A 122 1.76 -12.91 -0.99
C THR A 122 2.37 -11.60 -1.50
N LYS A 123 2.58 -11.51 -2.82
CA LYS A 123 3.13 -10.31 -3.48
C LYS A 123 2.08 -9.20 -3.54
N ASN A 124 2.53 -7.95 -3.52
CA ASN A 124 1.68 -6.75 -3.69
C ASN A 124 0.46 -6.78 -2.74
N PRO A 125 0.67 -6.84 -1.41
CA PRO A 125 -0.43 -6.98 -0.47
C PRO A 125 -1.40 -5.80 -0.55
N VAL A 126 -2.70 -6.10 -0.42
CA VAL A 126 -3.74 -5.08 -0.25
C VAL A 126 -3.42 -4.29 1.02
N PHE A 127 -3.46 -2.96 0.94
CA PHE A 127 -3.21 -2.07 2.07
C PHE A 127 -4.38 -1.11 2.32
N VAL A 128 -4.31 -0.40 3.45
CA VAL A 128 -5.21 0.71 3.80
C VAL A 128 -4.41 1.94 4.18
N LEU A 129 -5.02 3.10 4.01
CA LEU A 129 -4.45 4.35 4.51
C LEU A 129 -4.77 4.51 6.00
N SER A 130 -3.96 5.26 6.71
CA SER A 130 -4.15 5.51 8.15
C SER A 130 -5.47 6.24 8.46
N ASP A 131 -6.03 6.98 7.50
CA ASP A 131 -7.32 7.66 7.59
C ASP A 131 -8.51 6.88 7.03
N THR A 132 -8.28 5.70 6.43
CA THR A 132 -9.35 4.77 6.02
C THR A 132 -10.25 4.44 7.22
N LEU A 133 -11.56 4.26 6.98
CA LEU A 133 -12.48 3.85 8.03
C LEU A 133 -12.15 2.43 8.50
N ALA A 134 -12.24 2.18 9.81
CA ALA A 134 -11.99 0.88 10.42
C ALA A 134 -12.95 -0.20 9.87
N VAL A 135 -14.20 0.18 9.57
CA VAL A 135 -15.19 -0.71 8.97
C VAL A 135 -14.82 -1.10 7.54
N GLU A 136 -14.28 -0.16 6.75
CA GLU A 136 -13.81 -0.44 5.39
C GLU A 136 -12.60 -1.37 5.41
N ALA A 137 -11.67 -1.15 6.34
CA ALA A 137 -10.53 -2.06 6.54
C ALA A 137 -10.99 -3.48 6.90
N LEU A 138 -11.96 -3.60 7.81
CA LEU A 138 -12.57 -4.87 8.18
C LEU A 138 -13.28 -5.54 6.99
N GLN A 139 -14.02 -4.79 6.18
CA GLN A 139 -14.66 -5.31 4.97
C GLN A 139 -13.64 -5.85 3.97
N LYS A 140 -12.53 -5.13 3.74
CA LYS A 140 -11.43 -5.61 2.88
C LYS A 140 -10.85 -6.94 3.38
N MET A 141 -10.63 -7.07 4.69
CA MET A 141 -10.16 -8.32 5.31
C MET A 141 -11.12 -9.48 5.08
N VAL A 142 -12.42 -9.28 5.33
CA VAL A 142 -13.45 -10.32 5.17
C VAL A 142 -13.58 -10.74 3.71
N GLN A 143 -13.70 -9.79 2.79
CA GLN A 143 -13.85 -10.07 1.34
C GLN A 143 -12.61 -10.73 0.77
N GLY A 144 -11.42 -10.25 1.16
CA GLY A 144 -10.13 -10.77 0.70
C GLY A 144 -9.70 -12.06 1.40
N LYS A 145 -10.43 -12.53 2.42
CA LYS A 145 -10.12 -13.73 3.21
C LYS A 145 -8.71 -13.72 3.82
N PHE A 146 -8.31 -12.55 4.33
CA PHE A 146 -7.07 -12.33 5.07
C PHE A 146 -7.34 -11.47 6.31
N ARG A 147 -6.41 -11.51 7.28
CA ARG A 147 -6.59 -10.87 8.59
C ARG A 147 -5.70 -9.66 8.82
N HIS A 148 -4.70 -9.47 7.97
CA HIS A 148 -3.68 -8.45 8.14
C HIS A 148 -3.69 -7.47 6.98
N LEU A 149 -3.57 -6.19 7.29
CA LEU A 149 -3.47 -5.11 6.32
C LEU A 149 -2.26 -4.23 6.65
N PRO A 150 -1.29 -4.05 5.75
CA PRO A 150 -0.33 -2.96 5.85
C PRO A 150 -1.07 -1.62 5.95
N VAL A 151 -0.62 -0.76 6.86
CA VAL A 151 -1.15 0.59 7.02
C VAL A 151 -0.13 1.56 6.45
N VAL A 152 -0.57 2.35 5.48
CA VAL A 152 0.27 3.32 4.75
C VAL A 152 -0.09 4.74 5.17
N GLN A 153 0.93 5.57 5.35
CA GLN A 153 0.79 7.01 5.54
C GLN A 153 1.92 7.71 4.79
N ASN A 154 1.59 8.73 3.99
CA ASN A 154 2.56 9.50 3.21
C ASN A 154 3.47 8.64 2.30
N GLY A 155 2.94 7.53 1.77
CA GLY A 155 3.70 6.61 0.91
C GLY A 155 4.54 5.58 1.67
N GLU A 156 4.60 5.66 2.99
CA GLU A 156 5.38 4.74 3.84
C GLU A 156 4.49 3.80 4.64
N VAL A 157 4.98 2.58 4.86
CA VAL A 157 4.32 1.62 5.73
C VAL A 157 4.65 1.94 7.18
N ILE A 158 3.64 2.34 7.95
CA ILE A 158 3.82 2.75 9.34
C ILE A 158 3.48 1.63 10.35
N ALA A 159 2.64 0.68 9.96
CA ALA A 159 2.11 -0.33 10.86
C ALA A 159 1.49 -1.52 10.12
N LEU A 160 1.16 -2.55 10.90
CA LEU A 160 0.31 -3.66 10.47
C LEU A 160 -0.99 -3.67 11.28
N LEU A 161 -2.12 -3.66 10.59
CA LEU A 161 -3.44 -3.78 11.19
C LEU A 161 -3.87 -5.24 11.17
N ASP A 162 -4.25 -5.76 12.34
CA ASP A 162 -4.85 -7.08 12.54
C ASP A 162 -6.37 -6.91 12.73
N ILE A 163 -7.16 -7.79 12.11
CA ILE A 163 -8.62 -7.87 12.26
C ILE A 163 -9.08 -7.84 13.73
N ALA A 164 -8.33 -8.46 14.64
CA ALA A 164 -8.62 -8.47 16.07
C ALA A 164 -8.67 -7.04 16.64
N LYS A 165 -7.83 -6.12 16.16
CA LYS A 165 -7.85 -4.71 16.60
C LYS A 165 -9.16 -4.01 16.22
N CYS A 166 -9.70 -4.31 15.04
CA CYS A 166 -11.01 -3.80 14.62
C CYS A 166 -12.12 -4.33 15.53
N LEU A 167 -12.09 -5.63 15.85
CA LEU A 167 -13.09 -6.27 16.70
C LEU A 167 -13.03 -5.75 18.14
N TYR A 168 -11.83 -5.68 18.75
CA TYR A 168 -11.66 -5.14 20.09
C TYR A 168 -12.11 -3.68 20.19
N ASP A 169 -11.78 -2.83 19.21
CA ASP A 169 -12.24 -1.43 19.21
C ASP A 169 -13.77 -1.35 19.10
N ALA A 170 -14.40 -2.18 18.28
CA ALA A 170 -15.85 -2.23 18.14
C ALA A 170 -16.53 -2.65 19.46
N ILE A 171 -16.08 -3.76 20.07
CA ILE A 171 -16.62 -4.26 21.36
C ILE A 171 -16.45 -3.19 22.45
N ALA A 172 -15.24 -2.67 22.62
CA ALA A 172 -14.95 -1.65 23.64
C ALA A 172 -15.75 -0.35 23.43
N ARG A 173 -16.20 -0.05 22.20
CA ARG A 173 -17.09 1.07 21.93
C ARG A 173 -18.54 0.75 22.29
N MET A 174 -19.01 -0.45 21.98
CA MET A 174 -20.35 -0.90 22.35
C MET A 174 -20.53 -0.92 23.87
N GLU A 175 -19.56 -1.45 24.61
CA GLU A 175 -19.59 -1.46 26.09
C GLU A 175 -19.66 -0.04 26.67
N ARG A 176 -18.83 0.88 26.16
CA ARG A 176 -18.85 2.29 26.60
C ARG A 176 -20.16 3.00 26.27
N ALA A 177 -20.78 2.68 25.14
CA ALA A 177 -22.08 3.26 24.77
C ALA A 177 -23.20 2.73 25.69
N ALA A 178 -23.18 1.44 26.00
CA ALA A 178 -24.14 0.82 26.91
C ALA A 178 -24.04 1.39 28.34
N GLU A 179 -22.83 1.60 28.85
CA GLU A 179 -22.62 2.15 30.19
C GLU A 179 -23.11 3.61 30.30
N LYS A 180 -22.83 4.43 29.28
CA LYS A 180 -23.35 5.80 29.21
C LYS A 180 -24.88 5.83 29.17
N GLY A 181 -25.50 4.89 28.44
CA GLY A 181 -26.96 4.77 28.39
C GLY A 181 -27.57 4.50 29.77
N LYS A 182 -26.95 3.62 30.57
CA LYS A 182 -27.39 3.32 31.94
C LYS A 182 -27.23 4.54 32.86
N ALA A 183 -26.12 5.26 32.76
CA ALA A 183 -25.86 6.43 33.59
C ALA A 183 -26.80 7.62 33.29
N ILE A 184 -27.38 7.69 32.09
CA ILE A 184 -28.37 8.72 31.72
C ILE A 184 -29.78 8.30 32.16
N ALA A 185 -30.04 7.00 32.29
CA ALA A 185 -31.35 6.45 32.66
C ALA A 185 -31.54 6.27 34.18
N ALA A 186 -30.49 6.47 34.98
CA ALA A 186 -30.49 6.44 36.45
C ALA A 186 -30.54 7.86 37.03
#